data_AF-S9QMC2-F1
#
_entry.id   AF-S9QMC2-F1
#
_cell.length_a   1.000
_cell.length_b   1.000
_cell.length_c   1.000
_cell.angle_alpha   90.00
_cell.angle_beta   90.00
_cell.angle_gamma   90.00
#
_symmetry.space_group_name_H-M   'P 1'
#
loop_
_entity.id
_entity.type
_entity.pdbx_description
1 polymer ?
#
loop_
_entity_poly.entity_id
_entity_poly.type
_entity_poly.pdbx_seq_one_letter_code
_entity_poly.pdbx_strand_id
1 'polypeptide(L)'
;MMKSLKPRALAATVAVQSLVLAPMPAAAHHGWSSFETTRAYYIQGTVTDVRWGNPHSEVTITVDQTELPDGFRERPWPQGANPSEGDATMASARPYEGEHQEIHLTLAGPGWMSRWGLDRPLETGETLEVLGYLGAEDAYDLRPVMFWLEDGQGVWQQLTAFPSQPEPAN
;
A
#
# COMPACT_ATOMS: atom_id res chain seq x y z
N MET A 1 35.17 -66.06 -42.91
CA MET A 1 34.06 -65.24 -43.44
C MET A 1 33.57 -64.31 -42.35
N MET A 2 34.14 -63.10 -42.25
CA MET A 2 33.81 -62.11 -41.21
C MET A 2 32.55 -61.31 -41.65
N LYS A 3 31.52 -61.26 -40.81
CA LYS A 3 30.36 -60.36 -41.02
C LYS A 3 30.46 -59.18 -40.06
N SER A 4 30.74 -58.01 -40.63
CA SER A 4 30.73 -56.70 -39.97
C SER A 4 29.31 -56.32 -39.53
N LEU A 5 29.13 -55.95 -38.26
CA LEU A 5 27.91 -55.28 -37.80
C LEU A 5 28.08 -53.76 -37.97
N LYS A 6 27.11 -53.13 -38.64
CA LYS A 6 27.03 -51.66 -38.77
C LYS A 6 26.35 -51.07 -37.52
N PRO A 7 26.83 -49.94 -36.98
CA PRO A 7 26.13 -49.26 -35.89
C PRO A 7 24.89 -48.55 -36.43
N ARG A 8 23.74 -48.77 -35.79
CA ARG A 8 22.53 -47.95 -36.00
C ARG A 8 22.68 -46.72 -35.10
N ALA A 9 22.85 -45.56 -35.71
CA ALA A 9 22.80 -44.29 -35.00
C ALA A 9 21.39 -44.08 -34.44
N LEU A 10 21.26 -43.96 -33.12
CA LEU A 10 20.03 -43.60 -32.45
C LEU A 10 19.96 -42.06 -32.46
N ALA A 11 19.12 -41.50 -33.33
CA ALA A 11 18.83 -40.07 -33.32
C ALA A 11 17.94 -39.77 -32.10
N ALA A 12 18.49 -39.09 -31.09
CA ALA A 12 17.74 -38.60 -29.95
C ALA A 12 17.14 -37.24 -30.29
N THR A 13 15.82 -37.18 -30.47
CA THR A 13 15.07 -35.92 -30.57
C THR A 13 14.87 -35.37 -29.15
N VAL A 14 15.60 -34.33 -28.79
CA VAL A 14 15.38 -33.58 -27.54
C VAL A 14 14.25 -32.58 -27.80
N ALA A 15 13.04 -32.89 -27.32
CA ALA A 15 11.95 -31.93 -27.28
C ALA A 15 12.19 -30.97 -26.10
N VAL A 16 12.63 -29.74 -26.39
CA VAL A 16 12.71 -28.68 -25.38
C VAL A 16 11.28 -28.17 -25.16
N GLN A 17 10.61 -28.67 -24.12
CA GLN A 17 9.37 -28.08 -23.64
C GLN A 17 9.71 -26.79 -22.90
N SER A 18 9.52 -25.65 -23.55
CA SER A 18 9.58 -24.34 -22.91
C SER A 18 8.44 -24.22 -21.89
N LEU A 19 8.76 -24.47 -20.62
CA LEU A 19 7.84 -24.24 -19.51
C LEU A 19 7.68 -22.72 -19.37
N VAL A 20 6.60 -22.18 -19.93
CA VAL A 20 6.20 -20.79 -19.68
C VAL A 20 5.75 -20.72 -18.22
N LEU A 21 6.66 -20.34 -17.33
CA LEU A 21 6.29 -19.90 -15.99
C LEU A 21 5.49 -18.60 -16.16
N ALA A 22 4.17 -18.72 -16.23
CA ALA A 22 3.32 -17.56 -15.97
C ALA A 22 3.65 -17.07 -14.55
N PRO A 23 3.94 -15.78 -14.34
CA PRO A 23 4.10 -15.26 -12.99
C PRO A 23 2.78 -15.49 -12.25
N MET A 24 2.78 -16.43 -11.30
CA MET A 24 1.68 -16.51 -10.36
C MET A 24 1.64 -15.18 -9.61
N PRO A 25 0.46 -14.54 -9.46
CA PRO A 25 0.37 -13.39 -8.59
C PRO A 25 0.82 -13.87 -7.22
N ALA A 26 1.98 -13.40 -6.77
CA ALA A 26 2.33 -13.52 -5.36
C ALA A 26 1.14 -12.92 -4.62
N ALA A 27 0.52 -13.71 -3.75
CA ALA A 27 -0.59 -13.26 -2.93
C ALA A 27 -0.04 -12.25 -1.92
N ALA A 28 0.20 -11.04 -2.42
CA ALA A 28 0.55 -9.87 -1.66
C ALA A 28 -0.74 -9.29 -1.05
N HIS A 29 -1.44 -10.10 -0.26
CA HIS A 29 -2.26 -9.59 0.83
C HIS A 29 -1.36 -9.48 2.08
N HIS A 30 -0.16 -8.90 1.89
CA HIS A 30 0.77 -8.64 2.96
C HIS A 30 0.04 -7.76 3.97
N GLY A 31 -0.29 -8.36 5.12
CA GLY A 31 -0.91 -7.65 6.23
C GLY A 31 0.03 -6.58 6.77
N TRP A 32 -0.06 -6.31 8.05
CA TRP A 32 0.62 -5.14 8.63
C TRP A 32 2.04 -5.41 9.13
N SER A 33 2.65 -6.56 8.81
CA SER A 33 3.92 -7.00 9.42
C SER A 33 5.13 -6.10 9.13
N SER A 34 5.10 -5.33 8.05
CA SER A 34 6.17 -4.39 7.69
C SER A 34 5.96 -2.98 8.27
N PHE A 35 4.87 -2.75 8.99
CA PHE A 35 4.47 -1.43 9.50
C PHE A 35 4.36 -1.46 11.03
N GLU A 36 4.77 -0.35 11.66
CA GLU A 36 4.58 -0.14 13.08
C GLU A 36 3.12 0.29 13.33
N THR A 37 2.27 -0.67 13.68
CA THR A 37 0.82 -0.45 13.85
C THR A 37 0.38 0.02 15.24
N THR A 38 1.32 0.31 16.15
CA THR A 38 1.00 0.81 17.49
C THR A 38 0.60 2.28 17.47
N ARG A 39 1.08 3.08 16.50
CA ARG A 39 0.90 4.54 16.47
C ARG A 39 0.56 5.05 15.08
N ALA A 40 -0.62 5.63 14.93
CA ALA A 40 -1.04 6.24 13.67
C ALA A 40 -0.54 7.69 13.57
N TYR A 41 0.03 8.04 12.42
CA TYR A 41 0.61 9.36 12.13
C TYR A 41 -0.17 10.08 11.04
N TYR A 42 -0.39 11.38 11.27
CA TYR A 42 -1.01 12.31 10.35
C TYR A 42 0.04 13.11 9.58
N ILE A 43 -0.17 13.23 8.28
CA ILE A 43 0.64 14.04 7.36
C ILE A 43 -0.30 14.71 6.37
N GLN A 44 -0.16 16.01 6.14
CA GLN A 44 -0.66 16.60 4.91
C GLN A 44 0.51 16.87 3.97
N GLY A 45 0.33 16.55 2.69
CA GLY A 45 1.38 16.70 1.71
C GLY A 45 0.88 16.84 0.29
N THR A 46 1.81 17.16 -0.60
CA THR A 46 1.56 17.33 -2.03
C THR A 46 2.15 16.17 -2.83
N VAL A 47 1.34 15.55 -3.69
CA VAL A 47 1.75 14.42 -4.53
C VAL A 47 2.84 14.85 -5.51
N THR A 48 3.95 14.12 -5.53
CA THR A 48 5.08 14.32 -6.46
C THR A 48 5.20 13.21 -7.49
N ASP A 49 4.90 11.97 -7.13
CA ASP A 49 4.97 10.81 -8.03
C ASP A 49 3.82 9.82 -7.77
N VAL A 50 3.36 9.14 -8.81
CA VAL A 50 2.27 8.15 -8.74
C VAL A 50 2.56 6.95 -9.62
N ARG A 51 2.59 5.77 -9.01
CA ARG A 51 2.60 4.47 -9.69
C ARG A 51 1.28 3.74 -9.44
N TRP A 52 0.35 3.88 -10.38
CA TRP A 52 -0.98 3.27 -10.28
C TRP A 52 -0.99 1.83 -10.79
N GLY A 53 -1.20 0.86 -9.89
CA GLY A 53 -1.12 -0.55 -10.27
C GLY A 53 -1.37 -1.54 -9.14
N ASN A 54 -1.20 -2.82 -9.47
CA ASN A 54 -1.33 -3.93 -8.54
C ASN A 54 0.06 -4.50 -8.18
N PRO A 55 0.22 -5.13 -7.00
CA PRO A 55 -0.79 -5.35 -5.96
C PRO A 55 -1.13 -4.10 -5.14
N HIS A 56 -0.23 -3.13 -5.15
CA HIS A 56 -0.35 -1.84 -4.47
C HIS A 56 -0.06 -0.73 -5.47
N SER A 57 -0.84 0.35 -5.37
CA SER A 57 -0.42 1.62 -5.95
C SER A 57 0.52 2.31 -4.98
N GLU A 58 1.45 3.07 -5.52
CA GLU A 58 2.47 3.78 -4.75
C GLU A 58 2.38 5.26 -5.08
N VAL A 59 2.54 6.11 -4.07
CA VAL A 59 2.48 7.57 -4.21
C VAL A 59 3.58 8.18 -3.37
N THR A 60 4.32 9.13 -3.91
CA THR A 60 5.24 9.95 -3.12
C THR A 60 4.59 11.30 -2.86
N ILE A 61 4.68 11.79 -1.63
CA ILE A 61 4.25 13.14 -1.25
C ILE A 61 5.43 13.93 -0.65
N THR A 62 5.46 15.24 -0.85
CA THR A 62 6.22 16.14 0.04
C THR A 62 5.44 16.37 1.32
N VAL A 63 6.12 16.49 2.45
CA VAL A 63 5.50 16.80 3.74
C VAL A 63 5.35 18.32 3.85
N ASP A 64 4.12 18.80 3.86
CA ASP A 64 3.83 20.24 3.91
C ASP A 64 3.45 20.70 5.32
N GLN A 65 2.65 19.90 6.04
CA GLN A 65 2.32 20.12 7.45
C GLN A 65 2.02 18.79 8.16
N THR A 66 2.25 18.75 9.47
CA THR A 66 2.03 17.54 10.28
C THR A 66 1.09 17.77 11.46
N GLU A 67 0.72 19.01 11.75
CA GLU A 67 -0.28 19.32 12.77
C GLU A 67 -1.66 18.81 12.34
N LEU A 68 -2.36 18.13 13.25
CA LEU A 68 -3.73 17.69 12.99
C LEU A 68 -4.64 18.92 12.90
N PRO A 69 -5.51 19.01 11.88
CA PRO A 69 -6.53 20.05 11.82
C PRO A 69 -7.46 20.02 13.04
N ASP A 70 -8.05 21.17 13.37
CA ASP A 70 -9.08 21.25 14.40
C ASP A 70 -10.24 20.29 14.08
N GLY A 71 -10.69 19.56 15.09
CA GLY A 71 -11.80 18.62 14.95
C GLY A 71 -11.46 17.37 14.11
N PHE A 72 -10.18 17.11 13.82
CA PHE A 72 -9.78 16.00 12.96
C PHE A 72 -10.29 14.65 13.47
N ARG A 73 -10.20 14.37 14.78
CA ARG A 73 -10.59 13.07 15.36
C ARG A 73 -12.10 12.84 15.36
N GLU A 74 -12.88 13.90 15.21
CA GLU A 74 -14.33 13.90 15.14
C GLU A 74 -14.87 13.79 13.70
N ARG A 75 -13.99 13.82 12.69
CA ARG A 75 -14.40 13.69 11.29
C ARG A 75 -15.05 12.33 11.02
N PRO A 76 -16.06 12.27 10.13
CA PRO A 76 -16.62 11.00 9.70
C PRO A 76 -15.56 10.17 8.97
N TRP A 77 -15.61 8.85 9.14
CA TRP A 77 -14.73 7.97 8.40
C TRP A 77 -15.08 7.94 6.91
N PRO A 78 -14.08 7.63 6.05
CA PRO A 78 -14.33 7.33 4.65
C PRO A 78 -15.38 6.23 4.44
N GLN A 79 -16.01 6.25 3.27
CA GLN A 79 -16.95 5.21 2.86
C GLN A 79 -16.29 3.82 2.93
N GLY A 80 -16.99 2.86 3.54
CA GLY A 80 -16.56 1.46 3.59
C GLY A 80 -15.56 1.14 4.72
N ALA A 81 -15.23 2.12 5.56
CA ALA A 81 -14.41 1.89 6.75
C ALA A 81 -15.05 0.87 7.70
N ASN A 82 -14.20 0.03 8.32
CA ASN A 82 -14.63 -0.76 9.47
C ASN A 82 -14.78 0.18 10.67
N PRO A 83 -15.93 0.24 11.36
CA PRO A 83 -16.12 1.19 12.46
C PRO A 83 -15.09 1.06 13.58
N SER A 84 -14.81 -0.16 14.06
CA SER A 84 -13.89 -0.37 15.17
C SER A 84 -12.45 0.01 14.82
N GLU A 85 -12.03 -0.27 13.59
CA GLU A 85 -10.67 0.08 13.14
C GLU A 85 -10.57 1.57 12.82
N GLY A 86 -11.62 2.16 12.24
CA GLY A 86 -11.72 3.60 12.03
C GLY A 86 -11.65 4.38 13.34
N ASP A 87 -12.44 4.00 14.34
CA ASP A 87 -12.40 4.54 15.70
C ASP A 87 -10.99 4.47 16.29
N ALA A 88 -10.36 3.29 16.24
CA ALA A 88 -9.05 3.06 16.83
C ALA A 88 -7.94 3.86 16.13
N THR A 89 -7.94 3.93 14.80
CA THR A 89 -6.97 4.71 14.04
C THR A 89 -7.15 6.22 14.28
N MET A 90 -8.39 6.73 14.32
CA MET A 90 -8.66 8.14 14.61
C MET A 90 -8.25 8.52 16.04
N ALA A 91 -8.54 7.66 17.02
CA ALA A 91 -8.08 7.86 18.40
C ALA A 91 -6.55 7.85 18.51
N SER A 92 -5.85 7.08 17.68
CA SER A 92 -4.40 6.99 17.65
C SER A 92 -3.70 8.14 16.92
N ALA A 93 -4.44 8.92 16.11
CA ALA A 93 -3.87 9.94 15.24
C ALA A 93 -3.01 10.94 16.01
N ARG A 94 -1.77 11.16 15.54
CA ARG A 94 -0.81 12.13 16.09
C ARG A 94 0.03 12.76 14.97
N PRO A 95 0.65 13.93 15.19
CA PRO A 95 1.50 14.55 14.18
C PRO A 95 2.64 13.62 13.78
N TYR A 96 3.02 13.61 12.50
CA TYR A 96 4.30 13.06 12.09
C TYR A 96 5.45 13.91 12.66
N GLU A 97 6.41 13.24 13.29
CA GLU A 97 7.56 13.85 13.97
C GLU A 97 8.90 13.39 13.36
N GLY A 98 8.87 12.67 12.24
CA GLY A 98 10.09 12.19 11.57
C GLY A 98 10.79 13.28 10.74
N GLU A 99 11.99 12.95 10.28
CA GLU A 99 12.88 13.89 9.58
C GLU A 99 12.71 13.90 8.05
N HIS A 100 11.92 12.99 7.49
CA HIS A 100 11.74 12.89 6.04
C HIS A 100 10.84 14.02 5.52
N GLN A 101 11.33 14.76 4.53
CA GLN A 101 10.59 15.81 3.82
C GLN A 101 9.73 15.24 2.68
N GLU A 102 9.96 13.97 2.32
CA GLU A 102 9.15 13.21 1.37
C GLU A 102 8.78 11.88 2.00
N ILE A 103 7.57 11.41 1.75
CA ILE A 103 7.06 10.14 2.26
C ILE A 103 6.54 9.32 1.10
N HIS A 104 6.92 8.04 1.07
CA HIS A 104 6.36 7.05 0.18
C HIS A 104 5.11 6.43 0.82
N LEU A 105 4.02 6.42 0.07
CA LEU A 105 2.73 5.88 0.48
C LEU A 105 2.47 4.57 -0.25
N THR A 106 2.29 3.50 0.53
CA THR A 106 1.83 2.20 0.01
C THR A 106 0.31 2.12 0.10
N LEU A 107 -0.38 2.29 -1.03
CA LEU A 107 -1.85 2.27 -1.12
C LEU A 107 -2.40 0.86 -1.43
N ALA A 108 -3.71 0.68 -1.27
CA ALA A 108 -4.42 -0.47 -1.81
C ALA A 108 -4.32 -0.52 -3.35
N GLY A 109 -4.66 -1.67 -3.94
CA GLY A 109 -4.75 -1.79 -5.39
C GLY A 109 -5.95 -1.02 -5.97
N PRO A 110 -5.92 -0.60 -7.25
CA PRO A 110 -6.96 0.22 -7.89
C PRO A 110 -8.38 -0.29 -7.70
N GLY A 111 -8.60 -1.60 -7.81
CA GLY A 111 -9.93 -2.19 -7.67
C GLY A 111 -10.55 -2.01 -6.27
N TRP A 112 -9.73 -1.90 -5.22
CA TRP A 112 -10.21 -1.59 -3.87
C TRP A 112 -10.47 -0.09 -3.71
N MET A 113 -9.55 0.75 -4.17
CA MET A 113 -9.73 2.21 -4.13
C MET A 113 -10.99 2.65 -4.88
N SER A 114 -11.30 2.05 -6.04
CA SER A 114 -12.53 2.35 -6.78
C SER A 114 -13.80 1.96 -6.02
N ARG A 115 -13.76 0.89 -5.20
CA ARG A 115 -14.90 0.51 -4.34
C ARG A 115 -15.15 1.52 -3.22
N TRP A 116 -14.12 2.28 -2.86
CA TRP A 116 -14.15 3.31 -1.82
C TRP A 116 -14.10 4.73 -2.39
N GLY A 117 -14.43 4.88 -3.68
CA GLY A 117 -14.71 6.18 -4.31
C GLY A 117 -13.58 6.76 -5.15
N LEU A 118 -12.38 6.18 -5.15
CA LEU A 118 -11.26 6.66 -6.00
C LEU A 118 -11.11 5.78 -7.24
N ASP A 119 -11.75 6.18 -8.33
CA ASP A 119 -11.82 5.44 -9.60
C ASP A 119 -10.76 5.86 -10.64
N ARG A 120 -9.86 6.74 -10.25
CA ARG A 120 -8.75 7.25 -11.07
C ARG A 120 -7.43 7.25 -10.28
N PRO A 121 -6.27 7.27 -10.98
CA PRO A 121 -5.01 7.62 -10.35
C PRO A 121 -5.10 9.00 -9.68
N LEU A 122 -4.34 9.15 -8.60
CA LEU A 122 -3.98 10.46 -8.08
C LEU A 122 -3.07 11.19 -9.09
N GLU A 123 -3.00 12.50 -9.00
CA GLU A 123 -2.22 13.34 -9.91
C GLU A 123 -1.15 14.13 -9.15
N THR A 124 0.01 14.33 -9.80
CA THR A 124 1.05 15.22 -9.27
C THR A 124 0.48 16.62 -9.03
N GLY A 125 0.74 17.16 -7.84
CA GLY A 125 0.23 18.46 -7.39
C GLY A 125 -1.05 18.37 -6.55
N GLU A 126 -1.70 17.21 -6.44
CA GLU A 126 -2.83 17.03 -5.52
C GLU A 126 -2.36 17.09 -4.07
N THR A 127 -3.17 17.71 -3.21
CA THR A 127 -2.96 17.68 -1.76
C THR A 127 -3.70 16.50 -1.14
N LEU A 128 -3.01 15.76 -0.28
CA LEU A 128 -3.56 14.68 0.51
C LEU A 128 -3.41 14.97 1.99
N GLU A 129 -4.47 14.72 2.77
CA GLU A 129 -4.38 14.51 4.22
C GLU A 129 -4.34 13.01 4.47
N VAL A 130 -3.28 12.49 5.08
CA VAL A 130 -3.00 11.06 5.20
C VAL A 130 -2.96 10.67 6.68
N LEU A 131 -3.62 9.57 7.02
CA LEU A 131 -3.54 8.94 8.34
C LEU A 131 -3.18 7.45 8.19
N GLY A 132 -2.04 7.07 8.73
CA GLY A 132 -1.55 5.70 8.60
C GLY A 132 -0.38 5.37 9.51
N TYR A 133 0.31 4.28 9.18
CA TYR A 133 1.38 3.72 10.01
C TYR A 133 2.69 3.73 9.25
N LEU A 134 3.76 4.13 9.92
CA LEU A 134 5.10 4.16 9.35
C LEU A 134 5.66 2.74 9.18
N GLY A 135 6.61 2.58 8.27
CA GLY A 135 7.39 1.36 8.13
C GLY A 135 8.13 1.04 9.43
N ALA A 136 8.18 -0.24 9.79
CA ALA A 136 8.88 -0.69 11.00
C ALA A 136 10.41 -0.62 10.85
N GLU A 137 10.92 -0.73 9.63
CA GLU A 137 12.36 -0.67 9.31
C GLU A 137 12.81 0.74 8.90
N ASP A 138 11.93 1.49 8.21
CA ASP A 138 12.22 2.82 7.67
C ASP A 138 10.99 3.72 7.78
N ALA A 139 11.17 4.91 8.36
CA ALA A 139 10.13 5.91 8.55
C ALA A 139 9.85 6.76 7.30
N TYR A 140 10.51 6.45 6.17
CA TYR A 140 10.20 6.98 4.84
C TYR A 140 8.94 6.38 4.22
N ASP A 141 8.61 5.12 4.55
CA ASP A 141 7.40 4.45 4.06
C ASP A 141 6.25 4.63 5.06
N LEU A 142 5.06 4.88 4.54
CA LEU A 142 3.83 4.95 5.32
C LEU A 142 2.74 4.18 4.59
N ARG A 143 2.01 3.35 5.32
CA ARG A 143 0.80 2.71 4.81
C ARG A 143 -0.43 3.41 5.34
N PRO A 144 -1.19 4.12 4.49
CA PRO A 144 -2.41 4.75 4.93
C PRO A 144 -3.45 3.71 5.35
N VAL A 145 -4.19 4.03 6.40
CA VAL A 145 -5.49 3.40 6.67
C VAL A 145 -6.58 4.18 5.96
N MET A 146 -6.40 5.49 5.93
CA MET A 146 -7.27 6.43 5.24
C MET A 146 -6.48 7.66 4.78
N PHE A 147 -6.97 8.29 3.74
CA PHE A 147 -6.55 9.63 3.34
C PHE A 147 -7.74 10.41 2.80
N TRP A 148 -7.61 11.73 2.75
CA TRP A 148 -8.60 12.64 2.17
C TRP A 148 -7.96 13.47 1.06
N LEU A 149 -8.74 13.69 0.01
CA LEU A 149 -8.41 14.64 -1.06
C LEU A 149 -8.77 16.06 -0.62
N GLU A 150 -8.29 17.06 -1.37
CA GLU A 150 -8.56 18.49 -1.10
C GLU A 150 -10.05 18.83 -1.03
N ASP A 151 -10.90 18.13 -1.80
CA ASP A 151 -12.36 18.33 -1.79
C ASP A 151 -13.07 17.66 -0.59
N GLY A 152 -12.31 17.03 0.31
CA GLY A 152 -12.80 16.34 1.49
C GLY A 152 -13.24 14.90 1.23
N GLN A 153 -13.09 14.36 0.00
CA GLN A 153 -13.34 12.96 -0.27
C GLN A 153 -12.34 12.08 0.49
N GLY A 154 -12.85 11.32 1.47
CA GLY A 154 -12.08 10.30 2.17
C GLY A 154 -12.01 8.97 1.42
N VAL A 155 -10.86 8.32 1.43
CA VAL A 155 -10.65 6.99 0.85
C VAL A 155 -10.11 6.05 1.92
N TRP A 156 -10.83 4.96 2.19
CA TRP A 156 -10.38 3.89 3.07
C TRP A 156 -9.33 3.02 2.36
N GLN A 157 -8.42 2.39 3.10
CA GLN A 157 -7.30 1.61 2.54
C GLN A 157 -7.10 0.24 3.20
N GLN A 158 -7.62 0.04 4.42
CA GLN A 158 -7.37 -1.18 5.17
C GLN A 158 -8.21 -2.36 4.68
N LEU A 159 -7.53 -3.48 4.41
CA LEU A 159 -8.13 -4.73 3.90
C LEU A 159 -8.14 -5.87 4.93
N THR A 160 -7.27 -5.77 5.94
CA THR A 160 -7.09 -6.80 6.98
C THR A 160 -7.04 -6.13 8.35
N ALA A 161 -7.54 -6.82 9.38
CA ALA A 161 -7.47 -6.33 10.76
C ALA A 161 -6.02 -6.07 11.21
N PHE A 162 -5.84 -5.17 12.17
CA PHE A 162 -4.53 -4.95 12.78
C PHE A 162 -4.10 -6.16 13.63
N PRO A 163 -2.79 -6.43 13.76
CA PRO A 163 -2.27 -7.46 14.66
C PRO A 163 -2.55 -7.15 16.14
N SER A 164 -2.66 -5.86 16.47
CA SER A 164 -3.01 -5.34 17.79
C SER A 164 -3.74 -4.01 17.63
N GLN A 165 -4.56 -3.65 18.62
CA GLN A 165 -5.20 -2.33 18.64
C GLN A 165 -4.14 -1.23 18.79
N PRO A 166 -4.19 -0.16 17.96
CA PRO A 166 -3.33 1.00 18.11
C PRO A 166 -3.52 1.71 19.45
N GLU A 167 -2.43 2.31 19.96
CA GLU A 167 -2.47 3.14 21.17
C GLU A 167 -3.17 4.47 20.89
N PRO A 168 -4.17 4.89 21.67
CA PRO A 168 -4.73 6.24 21.55
C PRO A 168 -3.67 7.32 21.78
N ALA A 169 -3.77 8.44 21.07
CA ALA A 169 -3.01 9.65 21.38
C ALA A 169 -3.65 10.35 22.58
N ASN A 170 -2.83 10.68 23.59
CA ASN A 170 -3.27 11.41 24.79
C ASN A 170 -3.42 12.91 24.53
#